data_AF-A0A2V6GQU6-F1
#
_entry.id   AF-A0A2V6GQU6-F1
#
_cell.length_a   1.000
_cell.length_b   1.000
_cell.length_c   1.000
_cell.angle_alpha   90.00
_cell.angle_beta   90.00
_cell.angle_gamma   90.00
#
_symmetry.space_group_name_H-M   'P 1'
#
loop_
_entity.id
_entity.type
_entity.pdbx_description
1 polymer ?
#
loop_
_entity_poly.entity_id
_entity_poly.type
_entity_poly.pdbx_seq_one_letter_code
_entity_poly.pdbx_strand_id
1 'polypeptide(L)'
;MNRIVKASLFILLSGMATHADSPPFKLIHSDQSPKGDILIQEFQRQEKDGSHTNQIRLAKSSDPEHGQLLFEHHRGASAVMSADENCIAINDYVGSNIAHVVIFQRV
;
A
#
# COMPACT_ATOMS: atom_id res chain seq x y z
N MET A 1 -48.14 50.92 5.38
CA MET A 1 -46.65 51.03 5.48
C MET A 1 -46.09 49.63 5.73
N ASN A 2 -45.68 48.92 4.67
CA ASN A 2 -45.12 47.56 4.79
C ASN A 2 -43.59 47.66 4.87
N ARG A 3 -43.02 47.15 5.97
CA ARG A 3 -41.56 47.02 6.15
C ARG A 3 -41.11 45.69 5.56
N ILE A 4 -40.31 45.75 4.50
CA ILE A 4 -39.63 44.58 3.93
C ILE A 4 -38.36 44.35 4.75
N VAL A 5 -38.30 43.23 5.45
CA VAL A 5 -37.12 42.77 6.19
C VAL A 5 -36.15 42.16 5.17
N LYS A 6 -34.96 42.76 5.01
CA LYS A 6 -33.86 42.19 4.24
C LYS A 6 -33.15 41.13 5.10
N ALA A 7 -33.29 39.87 4.74
CA ALA A 7 -32.45 38.80 5.28
C ALA A 7 -31.24 38.63 4.38
N SER A 8 -30.05 38.98 4.88
CA SER A 8 -28.78 38.73 4.21
C SER A 8 -28.47 37.24 4.23
N LEU A 9 -28.38 36.64 3.04
CA LEU A 9 -27.98 35.25 2.84
C LEU A 9 -26.48 35.12 3.12
N PHE A 10 -26.12 34.50 4.26
CA PHE A 10 -24.77 34.02 4.52
C PHE A 10 -24.50 32.80 3.64
N ILE A 11 -23.72 32.97 2.57
CA ILE A 11 -23.20 31.84 1.79
C ILE A 11 -22.01 31.28 2.58
N LEU A 12 -22.25 30.19 3.32
CA LEU A 12 -21.20 29.33 3.83
C LEU A 12 -20.52 28.67 2.63
N LEU A 13 -19.33 29.16 2.24
CA LEU A 13 -18.41 28.39 1.41
C LEU A 13 -17.92 27.20 2.23
N SER A 14 -18.63 26.08 2.14
CA SER A 14 -18.10 24.77 2.51
C SER A 14 -16.96 24.43 1.56
N GLY A 15 -15.73 24.67 2.02
CA GLY A 15 -14.53 24.18 1.36
C GLY A 15 -14.60 22.67 1.26
N MET A 16 -14.84 22.18 0.05
CA MET A 16 -14.62 20.78 -0.31
C MET A 16 -13.11 20.56 -0.25
N ALA A 17 -12.62 20.13 0.91
CA ALA A 17 -11.31 19.52 1.00
C ALA A 17 -11.36 18.30 0.08
N THR A 18 -10.75 18.42 -1.10
CA THR A 18 -10.48 17.29 -1.97
C THR A 18 -9.53 16.38 -1.19
N HIS A 19 -10.08 15.35 -0.54
CA HIS A 19 -9.34 14.13 -0.32
C HIS A 19 -8.96 13.65 -1.72
N ALA A 20 -7.80 14.08 -2.19
CA ALA A 20 -7.26 13.55 -3.41
C ALA A 20 -6.91 12.10 -3.11
N ASP A 21 -7.78 11.20 -3.54
CA ASP A 21 -7.57 9.76 -3.43
C ASP A 21 -6.13 9.46 -3.86
N SER A 22 -5.39 8.82 -2.96
CA SER A 22 -4.02 8.40 -3.28
C SER A 22 -4.08 7.47 -4.50
N PRO A 23 -3.12 7.54 -5.45
CA PRO A 23 -3.15 6.67 -6.62
C PRO A 23 -3.30 5.19 -6.21
N PRO A 24 -3.94 4.34 -7.02
CA PRO A 24 -4.08 2.94 -6.66
C PRO A 24 -2.70 2.26 -6.66
N PHE A 25 -2.53 1.30 -5.75
CA PHE A 25 -1.43 0.36 -5.78
C PHE A 25 -1.55 -0.56 -7.02
N LYS A 26 -0.44 -0.77 -7.73
CA LYS A 26 -0.36 -1.66 -8.89
C LYS A 26 0.53 -2.85 -8.58
N LEU A 27 0.09 -4.06 -8.91
CA LEU A 27 0.92 -5.25 -8.80
C LEU A 27 2.12 -5.13 -9.76
N ILE A 28 3.34 -5.25 -9.23
CA ILE A 28 4.58 -5.19 -10.02
C ILE A 28 5.33 -6.53 -10.02
N HIS A 29 5.14 -7.34 -8.99
CA HIS A 29 5.77 -8.64 -8.86
C HIS A 29 4.88 -9.60 -8.06
N SER A 30 4.92 -10.88 -8.41
CA SER A 30 4.25 -11.94 -7.67
C SER A 30 5.11 -13.18 -7.73
N ASP A 31 5.51 -13.67 -6.57
CA ASP A 31 6.25 -14.91 -6.41
C ASP A 31 5.35 -15.98 -5.77
N GLN A 32 5.52 -17.23 -6.19
CA GLN A 32 4.72 -18.34 -5.69
C GLN A 32 5.59 -19.24 -4.81
N SER A 33 5.05 -19.60 -3.65
CA SER A 33 5.67 -20.60 -2.77
C SER A 33 5.98 -21.91 -3.52
N PRO A 34 7.06 -22.63 -3.16
CA PRO A 34 7.37 -23.96 -3.69
C PRO A 34 6.20 -24.97 -3.68
N LYS A 35 5.35 -24.94 -2.66
CA LYS A 35 4.14 -25.78 -2.55
C LYS A 35 2.96 -25.26 -3.38
N GLY A 36 3.02 -24.02 -3.82
CA GLY A 36 2.02 -23.40 -4.70
C GLY A 36 0.73 -22.97 -4.01
N ASP A 37 0.68 -22.92 -2.68
CA ASP A 37 -0.51 -22.56 -1.90
C ASP A 37 -0.57 -21.08 -1.52
N ILE A 38 0.59 -20.41 -1.48
CA ILE A 38 0.75 -19.01 -1.09
C ILE A 38 1.47 -18.20 -2.18
N LEU A 39 1.08 -16.93 -2.31
CA LEU A 39 1.73 -15.91 -3.13
C LEU A 39 2.30 -14.80 -2.24
N ILE A 40 3.52 -14.36 -2.57
CA ILE A 40 4.05 -13.07 -2.13
C ILE A 40 3.85 -12.08 -3.27
N GLN A 41 3.07 -11.04 -3.02
CA GLN A 41 2.74 -10.03 -4.02
C GLN A 41 3.34 -8.68 -3.63
N GLU A 42 4.02 -8.05 -4.57
CA GLU A 42 4.56 -6.70 -4.42
C GLU A 42 3.72 -5.73 -5.23
N PHE A 43 3.16 -4.74 -4.54
CA PHE A 43 2.43 -3.66 -5.16
C PHE A 43 3.17 -2.35 -5.00
N GLN A 44 3.10 -1.48 -6.00
CA GLN A 44 3.71 -0.15 -5.97
C GLN A 44 2.69 0.93 -6.25
N ARG A 45 2.79 2.03 -5.51
CA ARG A 45 2.09 3.28 -5.76
C ARG A 45 3.11 4.39 -5.99
N GLN A 46 2.97 5.10 -7.10
CA GLN A 46 3.73 6.33 -7.33
C GLN A 46 3.10 7.47 -6.50
N GLU A 47 3.91 8.14 -5.69
CA GLU A 47 3.49 9.28 -4.87
C GLU A 47 3.61 10.61 -5.65
N LYS A 48 2.89 11.63 -5.18
CA LYS A 48 2.85 12.95 -5.83
C LYS A 48 4.20 13.68 -5.80
N ASP A 49 5.05 13.37 -4.83
CA ASP A 49 6.39 13.95 -4.67
C ASP A 49 7.44 13.27 -5.56
N GLY A 50 7.05 12.31 -6.40
CA GLY A 50 7.95 11.55 -7.26
C GLY A 50 8.58 10.32 -6.59
N SER A 51 8.32 10.11 -5.29
CA SER A 51 8.69 8.86 -4.62
C SER A 51 7.70 7.72 -4.93
N HIS A 52 7.93 6.55 -4.37
CA HIS A 52 7.02 5.43 -4.49
C HIS A 52 6.89 4.67 -3.17
N THR A 53 5.68 4.18 -2.90
CA THR A 53 5.40 3.28 -1.79
C THR A 53 5.24 1.86 -2.31
N ASN A 54 5.95 0.91 -1.72
CA ASN A 54 5.75 -0.52 -1.98
C ASN A 54 4.98 -1.15 -0.83
N GLN A 55 4.06 -2.05 -1.17
CA GLN A 55 3.40 -2.97 -0.25
C GLN A 55 3.79 -4.40 -0.59
N ILE A 56 4.14 -5.17 0.43
CA ILE A 56 4.30 -6.62 0.35
C ILE A 56 3.05 -7.25 0.96
N ARG A 57 2.34 -8.07 0.19
CA ARG A 57 1.14 -8.77 0.63
C ARG A 57 1.32 -10.28 0.52
N LEU A 58 0.69 -11.01 1.44
CA LEU A 58 0.60 -12.47 1.41
C LEU A 58 -0.81 -12.87 1.01
N ALA A 59 -0.96 -13.62 -0.06
CA ALA A 59 -2.25 -14.11 -0.52
C ALA A 59 -2.24 -15.64 -0.63
N LYS A 60 -3.42 -16.26 -0.58
CA LYS A 60 -3.55 -17.66 -1.02
C LYS A 60 -3.51 -17.69 -2.54
N SER A 61 -2.84 -18.67 -3.13
CA SER A 61 -2.84 -18.82 -4.60
C SER A 61 -4.23 -19.05 -5.18
N SER A 62 -5.16 -19.62 -4.39
CA SER A 62 -6.57 -19.77 -4.77
C SER A 62 -7.40 -18.49 -4.70
N ASP A 63 -6.89 -17.44 -4.06
CA ASP A 63 -7.61 -16.18 -3.84
C ASP A 63 -6.62 -14.99 -3.77
N PRO A 64 -5.99 -14.65 -4.91
CA PRO A 64 -4.90 -13.68 -4.98
C PRO A 64 -5.33 -12.24 -4.72
N GLU A 65 -6.62 -11.92 -4.83
CA GLU A 65 -7.16 -10.56 -4.67
C GLU A 65 -7.32 -10.17 -3.19
N HIS A 66 -7.45 -11.16 -2.30
CA HIS A 66 -7.68 -10.95 -0.86
C HIS A 66 -6.38 -11.12 -0.03
N GLY A 67 -5.26 -10.65 -0.57
CA GLY A 67 -3.97 -10.66 0.12
C GLY A 67 -3.94 -9.81 1.38
N GLN A 68 -3.30 -10.31 2.43
CA GLN A 68 -3.07 -9.59 3.69
C GLN A 68 -1.79 -8.76 3.59
N LEU A 69 -1.83 -7.51 4.08
CA LEU A 69 -0.65 -6.66 4.16
C LEU A 69 0.36 -7.22 5.18
N LEU A 70 1.58 -7.49 4.74
CA LEU A 70 2.70 -7.85 5.62
C LEU A 70 3.58 -6.63 5.93
N PHE A 71 3.84 -5.80 4.92
CA PHE A 71 4.80 -4.71 5.04
C PHE A 71 4.50 -3.58 4.05
N GLU A 72 4.79 -2.34 4.44
CA GLU A 72 4.69 -1.16 3.59
C GLU A 72 5.89 -0.24 3.83
N HIS A 73 6.48 0.29 2.76
CA HIS A 73 7.57 1.26 2.88
C HIS A 73 7.64 2.25 1.71
N HIS A 74 7.96 3.51 2.03
CA HIS A 74 7.93 4.68 1.13
C HIS A 74 9.18 4.80 0.23
N ARG A 75 10.08 3.81 0.23
CA ARG A 75 11.31 3.87 -0.58
C ARG A 75 11.56 2.60 -1.41
N GLY A 76 10.50 1.82 -1.60
CA GLY A 76 10.57 0.53 -2.26
C GLY A 76 11.01 -0.56 -1.32
N ALA A 77 10.36 -1.71 -1.39
CA ALA A 77 10.69 -2.90 -0.62
C ALA A 77 10.54 -4.11 -1.53
N SER A 78 11.32 -5.16 -1.28
CA SER A 78 11.21 -6.45 -1.95
C SER A 78 11.22 -7.59 -0.95
N ALA A 79 10.57 -8.69 -1.30
CA ALA A 79 10.46 -9.86 -0.44
C ALA A 79 10.96 -11.14 -1.11
N VAL A 80 11.51 -12.04 -0.30
CA VAL A 80 11.90 -13.40 -0.72
C VAL A 80 11.42 -14.40 0.31
N MET A 81 10.85 -15.51 -0.16
CA MET A 81 10.48 -16.66 0.68
C MET A 81 11.67 -17.59 0.86
N SER A 82 11.85 -18.15 2.06
CA SER A 82 12.79 -19.24 2.29
C SER A 82 12.34 -20.51 1.56
N ALA A 83 13.30 -21.34 1.15
CA ALA A 83 13.00 -22.58 0.41
C ALA A 83 12.14 -23.58 1.20
N ASP A 84 12.20 -23.52 2.54
CA ASP A 84 11.38 -24.33 3.45
C ASP A 84 10.03 -23.67 3.80
N GLU A 85 9.76 -22.47 3.27
CA GLU A 85 8.53 -21.68 3.46
C GLU A 85 8.22 -21.27 4.89
N ASN A 86 9.22 -21.33 5.78
CA ASN A 86 9.05 -20.95 7.18
C ASN A 86 9.30 -19.46 7.42
N CYS A 87 9.98 -18.78 6.49
CA CYS A 87 10.38 -17.39 6.63
C CYS A 87 10.12 -16.59 5.36
N ILE A 88 9.78 -15.32 5.54
CA ILE A 88 9.82 -14.29 4.51
C ILE A 88 10.78 -13.21 4.96
N ALA A 89 11.81 -12.95 4.16
CA ALA A 89 12.74 -11.85 4.37
C ALA A 89 12.33 -10.67 3.49
N ILE A 90 12.17 -9.50 4.10
CA ILE A 90 11.82 -8.26 3.41
C ILE A 90 12.98 -7.28 3.54
N ASN A 91 13.50 -6.84 2.41
CA ASN A 91 14.43 -5.72 2.33
C ASN A 91 13.61 -4.43 2.22
N ASP A 92 13.71 -3.55 3.23
CA ASP A 92 12.91 -2.32 3.32
C ASP A 92 13.34 -1.22 2.35
N TYR A 93 14.53 -1.33 1.74
CA TYR A 93 15.04 -0.36 0.77
C TYR A 93 16.01 -1.00 -0.21
N VAL A 94 15.45 -1.57 -1.28
CA VAL A 94 16.23 -2.22 -2.34
C VAL A 94 17.22 -1.23 -2.98
N GLY A 95 18.50 -1.61 -3.00
CA GLY A 95 19.57 -0.81 -3.60
C GLY A 95 20.19 0.24 -2.69
N SER A 96 19.82 0.27 -1.41
CA SER A 96 20.39 1.19 -0.42
C SER A 96 21.35 0.53 0.55
N ASN A 97 22.37 1.28 0.99
CA ASN A 97 23.31 0.88 2.02
C ASN A 97 22.80 1.09 3.45
N ILE A 98 21.63 1.70 3.62
CA ILE A 98 20.95 1.89 4.92
C ILE A 98 19.70 1.01 5.05
N ALA A 99 19.58 0.00 4.18
CA ALA A 99 18.45 -0.92 4.21
C ALA A 99 18.48 -1.81 5.46
N HIS A 100 17.31 -2.06 6.03
CA HIS A 100 17.09 -3.09 7.04
C HIS A 100 16.41 -4.31 6.43
N VAL A 101 16.72 -5.46 7.01
CA VAL A 101 16.04 -6.71 6.68
C VAL A 101 15.12 -7.08 7.83
N VAL A 102 13.83 -7.21 7.52
CA VAL A 102 12.81 -7.70 8.46
C VAL A 102 12.49 -9.14 8.09
N ILE A 103 12.45 -10.02 9.09
CA ILE A 103 12.13 -11.44 8.90
C ILE A 103 10.80 -11.74 9.56
N PHE A 104 9.86 -12.28 8.79
CA PHE A 104 8.59 -12.80 9.26
C PHE A 104 8.67 -14.32 9.31
N GLN A 105 8.37 -14.91 10.47
CA GLN A 105 8.36 -16.35 10.66
C GLN A 105 6.93 -16.87 10.72
N ARG A 106 6.68 -18.00 10.05
CA ARG A 106 5.42 -18.73 10.13
C ARG A 106 5.24 -19.31 11.54
N VAL A 107 4.08 -19.06 12.15
CA VAL A 107 3.69 -19.60 13.47
C VAL A 107 2.68 -20.73 13.35
#